data_AF-I4BY67-F1
#
_entry.id   AF-I4BY67-F1
#
_cell.length_a   1.000
_cell.length_b   1.000
_cell.length_c   1.000
_cell.angle_alpha   90.00
_cell.angle_beta   90.00
_cell.angle_gamma   90.00
#
_symmetry.space_group_name_H-M   'P 1'
#
loop_
_entity.id
_entity.type
_entity.pdbx_description
1 polymer ?
#
loop_
_entity_poly.entity_id
_entity_poly.type
_entity_poly.pdbx_seq_one_letter_code
_entity_poly.pdbx_strand_id
1 'polypeptide(L)'
;MMALKHLKGRGLTIDGTYESWLYDLEGDAVMNGYLFVDGWEEAKFMRAWYERNRGNPVFVKVFNCDLKIRLVGIEYDESGHYSSSRVKVIAECVV
;
A
#
# COMPACT_ATOMS: atom_id res chain seq x y z
N MET A 1 -5.26 2.27 24.10
CA MET A 1 -5.03 2.38 22.65
C MET A 1 -3.99 1.32 22.31
N MET A 2 -4.35 0.30 21.52
CA MET A 2 -3.36 -0.71 21.11
C MET A 2 -2.40 -0.05 20.12
N ALA A 3 -1.13 0.09 20.50
CA ALA A 3 -0.10 0.56 19.58
C ALA A 3 0.11 -0.53 18.53
N LEU A 4 -0.45 -0.34 17.34
CA LEU A 4 -0.19 -1.19 16.18
C LEU A 4 1.20 -0.85 15.64
N LYS A 5 2.24 -1.29 16.36
CA LYS A 5 3.63 -0.95 16.06
C LYS A 5 4.05 -1.35 14.66
N HIS A 6 3.43 -2.41 14.12
CA HIS A 6 3.77 -2.98 12.83
C HIS A 6 2.57 -3.72 12.24
N LEU A 7 2.18 -3.36 11.02
CA LEU A 7 1.17 -4.03 10.21
C LEU A 7 1.84 -4.62 8.99
N LYS A 8 1.90 -5.95 8.94
CA LYS A 8 2.45 -6.69 7.80
C LYS A 8 1.52 -7.81 7.39
N GLY A 9 1.30 -7.94 6.08
CA GLY A 9 0.45 -9.00 5.56
C GLY A 9 0.16 -8.87 4.07
N ARG A 10 -0.92 -9.54 3.66
CA ARG A 10 -1.41 -9.58 2.28
C ARG A 10 -2.91 -9.33 2.27
N GLY A 11 -3.38 -8.66 1.22
CA GLY A 11 -4.79 -8.41 1.03
C GLY A 11 -5.21 -7.11 1.69
N LEU A 12 -5.67 -6.16 0.89
CA LEU A 12 -6.21 -4.90 1.36
C LEU A 12 -7.39 -4.48 0.50
N THR A 13 -8.37 -3.82 1.09
CA THR A 13 -9.54 -3.32 0.36
C THR A 13 -9.35 -1.84 0.08
N ILE A 14 -9.22 -1.47 -1.19
CA ILE A 14 -9.09 -0.09 -1.66
C ILE A 14 -10.42 0.34 -2.26
N ASP A 15 -11.04 1.39 -1.72
CA ASP A 15 -12.33 1.92 -2.23
C ASP A 15 -13.41 0.84 -2.47
N GLY A 16 -13.45 -0.18 -1.61
CA GLY A 16 -14.39 -1.31 -1.69
C GLY A 16 -13.94 -2.48 -2.59
N THR A 17 -12.84 -2.34 -3.34
CA THR A 17 -12.26 -3.42 -4.16
C THR A 17 -11.17 -4.16 -3.38
N TYR A 18 -11.22 -5.49 -3.36
CA TYR A 18 -10.17 -6.30 -2.73
C TYR A 18 -8.97 -6.44 -3.66
N GLU A 19 -7.80 -6.06 -3.17
CA GLU A 19 -6.52 -6.16 -3.85
C GLU A 19 -5.60 -7.14 -3.11
N SER A 20 -4.97 -8.07 -3.84
CA SER A 20 -4.12 -9.10 -3.23
C SER A 20 -2.70 -8.63 -2.87
N TRP A 21 -2.52 -7.30 -2.75
CA TRP A 21 -1.23 -6.64 -2.56
C TRP A 21 -0.66 -6.94 -1.17
N LEU A 22 0.67 -6.88 -1.09
CA LEU A 22 1.41 -7.00 0.16
C LEU A 22 1.55 -5.62 0.80
N TYR A 23 1.54 -5.59 2.12
CA TYR A 23 1.76 -4.37 2.90
C TYR A 23 2.74 -4.63 4.03
N ASP A 24 3.59 -3.64 4.29
CA ASP A 24 4.55 -3.61 5.39
C ASP A 24 4.61 -2.16 5.90
N LEU A 25 3.91 -1.88 7.00
CA LEU A 25 3.70 -0.54 7.57
C LEU A 25 4.13 -0.53 9.03
N GLU A 26 5.00 0.40 9.41
CA GLU A 26 5.53 0.52 10.77
C GLU A 26 5.21 1.91 11.35
N GLY A 27 4.77 1.97 12.60
CA GLY A 27 4.44 3.20 13.30
C GLY A 27 3.42 3.01 14.40
N ASP A 28 2.81 4.10 14.86
CA ASP A 28 1.74 4.06 15.87
C ASP A 28 0.49 4.74 15.31
N ALA A 29 0.24 6.01 15.66
CA ALA A 29 -0.85 6.79 15.09
C ALA A 29 -0.65 7.11 13.59
N VAL A 30 0.61 7.29 13.20
CA VAL A 30 1.04 7.48 11.82
C VAL A 30 2.04 6.38 11.48
N MET A 31 1.74 5.62 10.42
CA MET A 31 2.56 4.52 9.95
C MET A 31 3.22 4.87 8.63
N ASN A 32 4.47 4.47 8.46
CA ASN A 32 5.21 4.64 7.21
C ASN A 32 5.55 3.25 6.67
N GLY A 33 5.59 3.09 5.36
CA GLY A 33 6.02 1.83 4.78
C GLY A 33 5.67 1.70 3.32
N TYR A 34 5.40 0.46 2.92
CA TYR A 34 5.26 0.10 1.52
C TYR A 34 4.02 -0.77 1.27
N LEU A 35 3.36 -0.50 0.15
CA LEU A 35 2.49 -1.45 -0.53
C LEU A 35 3.27 -2.04 -1.70
N PHE A 36 3.24 -3.34 -1.91
CA PHE A 36 4.00 -3.94 -3.00
C PHE A 36 3.32 -5.16 -3.60
N VAL A 37 3.67 -5.42 -4.85
CA VAL A 37 3.23 -6.58 -5.61
C VAL A 37 4.42 -7.22 -6.28
N ASP A 38 4.36 -8.53 -6.38
CA ASP A 38 5.29 -9.35 -7.14
C ASP A 38 4.58 -9.85 -8.38
N GLY A 39 5.17 -9.68 -9.56
CA GLY A 39 4.58 -10.10 -10.82
C GLY A 39 4.49 -8.99 -11.85
N TRP A 40 4.63 -9.35 -13.12
CA TRP A 40 4.77 -8.41 -14.24
C TRP A 40 3.48 -7.63 -14.52
N GLU A 41 2.33 -8.30 -14.46
CA GLU A 41 1.04 -7.67 -14.71
C GLU A 41 0.62 -6.81 -13.51
N GLU A 42 0.79 -7.33 -12.30
CA GLU A 42 0.48 -6.66 -11.05
C GLU A 42 1.31 -5.38 -10.88
N ALA A 43 2.60 -5.43 -11.21
CA ALA A 43 3.49 -4.27 -11.17
C ALA A 43 3.01 -3.13 -12.08
N LYS A 44 2.47 -3.45 -13.26
CA LYS A 44 1.88 -2.46 -14.19
C LYS A 44 0.58 -1.88 -13.64
N PHE A 45 -0.30 -2.71 -13.09
CA PHE A 45 -1.55 -2.24 -12.48
C PHE A 45 -1.29 -1.34 -11.27
N MET A 46 -0.36 -1.72 -10.38
CA MET A 46 0.02 -0.91 -9.23
C MET A 46 0.60 0.44 -9.66
N ARG A 47 1.41 0.48 -10.73
CA ARG A 47 1.92 1.73 -11.30
C ARG A 47 0.79 2.62 -11.82
N ALA A 48 -0.13 2.06 -12.60
CA ALA A 48 -1.28 2.81 -13.12
C ALA A 48 -2.17 3.33 -11.97
N TRP A 49 -2.37 2.52 -10.93
CA TRP A 49 -3.08 2.92 -9.73
C TRP A 49 -2.37 4.07 -9.00
N TYR A 50 -1.05 4.00 -8.83
CA TYR A 50 -0.28 5.07 -8.20
C TYR A 50 -0.43 6.38 -8.98
N GLU A 51 -0.25 6.36 -10.30
CA GLU A 51 -0.38 7.56 -11.13
C GLU A 51 -1.78 8.18 -11.09
N ARG A 52 -2.83 7.35 -10.99
CA ARG A 52 -4.22 7.81 -10.86
C ARG A 52 -4.50 8.47 -9.51
N ASN A 53 -3.89 7.98 -8.45
CA ASN A 53 -4.20 8.37 -7.07
C ASN A 53 -3.17 9.31 -6.46
N ARG A 54 -2.04 9.57 -7.13
CA ARG A 54 -1.00 10.47 -6.62
C ARG A 54 -1.60 11.86 -6.31
N GLY A 55 -1.24 12.39 -5.15
CA GLY A 55 -1.73 13.69 -4.69
C GLY A 55 -3.09 13.64 -3.96
N ASN A 56 -3.82 12.51 -4.00
CA ASN A 56 -5.06 12.34 -3.25
C ASN A 56 -4.87 11.31 -2.12
N PRO A 57 -5.50 11.51 -0.96
CA PRO A 57 -5.57 10.47 0.06
C PRO A 57 -6.50 9.34 -0.43
N VAL A 58 -6.09 8.11 -0.19
CA VAL A 58 -6.86 6.90 -0.51
C VAL A 58 -7.31 6.23 0.78
N PHE A 59 -8.53 5.70 0.81
CA PHE A 59 -9.03 4.96 1.97
C PHE A 59 -8.84 3.47 1.75
N VAL A 60 -8.20 2.83 2.73
CA VAL A 60 -7.83 1.42 2.65
C VAL A 60 -8.19 0.73 3.94
N LYS A 61 -8.79 -0.46 3.81
CA LYS A 61 -9.06 -1.33 4.95
C LYS A 61 -8.06 -2.47 4.99
N VAL A 62 -7.39 -2.63 6.13
CA VAL A 62 -6.38 -3.67 6.38
C VAL A 62 -6.61 -4.27 7.76
N PHE A 63 -6.78 -5.59 7.85
CA PHE A 63 -6.89 -6.31 9.14
C PHE A 63 -7.88 -5.67 10.14
N ASN A 64 -9.07 -5.26 9.66
CA ASN A 64 -10.10 -4.53 10.43
C ASN A 64 -9.71 -3.12 10.90
N CYS A 65 -8.63 -2.55 10.39
CA CYS A 65 -8.28 -1.15 10.55
C CYS A 65 -8.63 -0.38 9.28
N ASP A 66 -9.34 0.73 9.45
CA ASP A 66 -9.57 1.70 8.38
C ASP A 66 -8.43 2.72 8.39
N LEU A 67 -7.70 2.79 7.28
CA LEU A 67 -6.51 3.60 7.10
C LEU A 67 -6.75 4.64 6.01
N LYS A 68 -6.33 5.87 6.28
CA LYS A 68 -6.18 6.89 5.26
C LYS A 68 -4.72 6.90 4.82
N ILE A 69 -4.45 6.52 3.58
CA ILE A 69 -3.10 6.46 3.04
C ILE A 69 -2.81 7.64 2.11
N ARG A 70 -1.59 8.17 2.19
CA ARG A 70 -1.02 9.12 1.22
C ARG A 70 0.11 8.44 0.48
N LEU A 71 0.08 8.56 -0.85
CA LEU A 71 1.12 8.01 -1.71
C LEU A 71 2.29 9.00 -1.78
N VAL A 72 3.47 8.56 -1.37
CA VAL A 72 4.68 9.41 -1.26
C VAL A 72 5.63 9.20 -2.44
N GLY A 73 5.68 7.98 -2.96
CA GLY A 73 6.55 7.63 -4.07
C GLY A 73 6.28 6.22 -4.56
N ILE A 74 6.84 5.88 -5.70
CA ILE A 74 6.83 4.51 -6.24
C ILE A 74 8.24 4.14 -6.68
N GLU A 75 8.65 2.94 -6.30
CA GLU A 75 9.87 2.27 -6.72
C GLU A 75 9.46 1.11 -7.61
N TYR A 76 10.15 0.93 -8.74
CA TYR A 76 9.93 -0.21 -9.62
C TYR A 76 11.29 -0.76 -10.04
N ASP A 77 11.39 -2.08 -10.03
CA ASP A 77 12.56 -2.83 -10.49
C ASP A 77 12.12 -3.74 -11.63
N GLU A 78 12.77 -3.63 -12.78
CA GLU A 78 12.55 -4.45 -13.97
C GLU A 78 13.87 -5.17 -14.29
N SER A 79 13.96 -6.44 -13.92
CA SER A 79 15.13 -7.28 -14.19
C SER A 79 14.72 -8.50 -15.00
N GLY A 80 14.63 -8.35 -16.34
CA GLY A 80 14.56 -9.42 -17.37
C GLY A 80 13.40 -10.44 -17.28
N HIS A 81 13.28 -11.13 -16.15
CA HIS A 81 12.30 -12.15 -15.82
C HIS A 81 11.47 -11.83 -14.56
N TYR A 82 11.73 -10.70 -13.90
CA TYR A 82 11.00 -10.27 -12.71
C TYR A 82 10.69 -8.77 -12.77
N SER A 83 9.46 -8.41 -12.43
CA SER A 83 9.10 -7.03 -12.10
C SER A 83 8.46 -6.98 -10.74
N SER A 84 8.91 -6.01 -9.94
CA SER A 84 8.27 -5.66 -8.68
C SER A 84 8.00 -4.17 -8.66
N SER A 85 6.84 -3.80 -8.11
CA SER A 85 6.49 -2.41 -7.84
C SER A 85 6.24 -2.27 -6.35
N ARG A 86 6.81 -1.23 -5.75
CA ARG A 86 6.59 -0.88 -4.35
C ARG A 86 6.19 0.59 -4.26
N VAL A 87 5.02 0.86 -3.72
CA VAL A 87 4.54 2.21 -3.45
C VAL A 87 4.84 2.56 -2.00
N LYS A 88 5.61 3.62 -1.79
CA LYS A 88 5.85 4.21 -0.47
C LYS A 88 4.62 4.96 -0.02
N VAL A 89 4.14 4.67 1.19
CA VAL A 89 2.92 5.26 1.76
C VAL A 89 3.14 5.78 3.17
N ILE A 90 2.33 6.78 3.53
CA ILE A 90 2.09 7.20 4.91
C ILE A 90 0.63 6.90 5.20
N ALA A 91 0.37 6.10 6.23
CA ALA A 91 -0.98 5.71 6.65
C ALA A 91 -1.32 6.32 8.01
N GLU A 92 -2.55 6.78 8.15
CA GLU A 92 -3.11 7.30 9.40
C GLU A 92 -4.35 6.48 9.74
N CYS A 93 -4.46 6.01 10.99
CA CYS A 93 -5.66 5.30 11.44
C CYS A 93 -6.86 6.26 11.48
N VAL A 94 -7.95 5.86 10.83
CA VAL A 94 -9.23 6.56 10.90
C VAL A 94 -10.06 5.86 11.97
N VAL A 95 -10.27 6.53 13.10
CA VAL A 95 -11.07 6.03 14.25
C VAL A 95 -12.55 6.28 14.01
#